data_AF-A0A7J6D638-F1
#
_entry.id   AF-A0A7J6D638-F1
#
_cell.length_a   1.000
_cell.length_b   1.000
_cell.length_c   1.000
_cell.angle_alpha   90.00
_cell.angle_beta   90.00
_cell.angle_gamma   90.00
#
_symmetry.space_group_name_H-M   'P 1'
#
loop_
_entity.id
_entity.type
_entity.pdbx_description
1 polymer ?
#
loop_
_entity_poly.entity_id
_entity_poly.type
_entity_poly.pdbx_seq_one_letter_code
_entity_poly.pdbx_strand_id
1 'polypeptide(L)'
;MHECAAVLLNGSCVPVEPCFDLSVMANIAEHVSKDVIAADGENILLKHSSFDKIRKKKNLHSCVLQKIINLFQNVLEKTNKNDVHKEEGLNHHLELIHIMDQLRNCVYKTKNRCKNLYKMSDKTTTPFPMISEKNMNANQLAVLQLQKLKSVSKRLNHVQTQERVMDELKSLHLYMQGKGFRKNTRMTKE
;
A
#
# COMPACT_ATOMS: atom_id res chain seq x y z
N MET A 1 -19.14 -19.04 -5.27
CA MET A 1 -19.92 -17.84 -4.91
C MET A 1 -19.01 -16.62 -4.91
N HIS A 2 -19.06 -15.79 -5.96
CA HIS A 2 -18.46 -14.46 -5.97
C HIS A 2 -19.35 -13.54 -5.13
N GLU A 3 -18.83 -12.98 -4.04
CA GLU A 3 -19.53 -11.92 -3.30
C GLU A 3 -19.74 -10.73 -4.26
N CYS A 4 -20.97 -10.55 -4.79
CA CYS A 4 -21.38 -9.35 -5.53
C CYS A 4 -21.08 -8.18 -4.58
N ALA A 5 -20.07 -7.38 -4.89
CA ALA A 5 -19.68 -6.20 -4.15
C ALA A 5 -20.66 -5.03 -4.43
N ALA A 6 -21.94 -5.33 -4.59
CA ALA A 6 -22.95 -4.45 -5.18
C ALA A 6 -23.95 -3.93 -4.15
N VAL A 7 -24.60 -2.83 -4.52
CA VAL A 7 -25.79 -2.31 -3.85
C VAL A 7 -26.99 -2.68 -4.72
N LEU A 8 -28.07 -3.12 -4.08
CA LEU A 8 -29.37 -3.29 -4.75
C LEU A 8 -29.97 -1.90 -4.96
N LEU A 9 -29.91 -1.41 -6.20
CA LEU A 9 -30.62 -0.22 -6.66
C LEU A 9 -31.72 -0.69 -7.60
N ASN A 10 -32.98 -0.39 -7.27
CA ASN A 10 -34.15 -0.73 -8.09
C ASN A 10 -34.19 -2.19 -8.58
N GLY A 11 -33.83 -3.15 -7.71
CA GLY A 11 -33.84 -4.57 -8.05
C GLY A 11 -32.63 -5.08 -8.88
N SER A 12 -31.63 -4.24 -9.15
CA SER A 12 -30.43 -4.61 -9.93
C SER A 12 -29.14 -4.57 -9.08
N CYS A 13 -28.23 -5.55 -9.26
CA CYS A 13 -26.90 -5.62 -8.62
C CYS A 13 -25.98 -4.62 -9.35
N VAL A 14 -25.86 -3.38 -8.86
CA VAL A 14 -24.93 -2.40 -9.46
C VAL A 14 -23.56 -2.53 -8.79
N PRO A 15 -22.48 -2.82 -9.54
CA PRO A 15 -21.13 -2.86 -8.98
C PRO A 15 -20.75 -1.47 -8.47
N VAL A 16 -20.44 -1.37 -7.17
CA VAL A 16 -19.98 -0.09 -6.61
C VAL A 16 -18.51 0.07 -6.91
N GLU A 17 -18.18 1.12 -7.64
CA GLU A 17 -16.80 1.45 -7.98
C GLU A 17 -15.95 1.68 -6.71
N PRO A 18 -14.67 1.27 -6.74
CA PRO A 18 -13.73 1.57 -5.66
C PRO A 18 -13.56 3.10 -5.53
N CYS A 19 -13.20 3.56 -4.33
CA CYS A 19 -12.96 4.99 -4.06
C CYS A 19 -11.84 5.61 -4.91
N PHE A 20 -11.01 4.78 -5.56
CA PHE A 20 -9.89 5.21 -6.39
C PHE A 20 -9.65 4.20 -7.52
N ASP A 21 -9.30 4.71 -8.70
CA ASP A 21 -8.91 3.89 -9.85
C ASP A 21 -7.41 3.55 -9.78
N LEU A 22 -7.11 2.28 -9.45
CA LEU A 22 -5.74 1.80 -9.29
C LEU A 22 -4.93 1.82 -10.60
N SER A 23 -5.58 1.90 -11.76
CA SER A 23 -4.90 1.96 -13.05
C SER A 23 -4.13 3.28 -13.21
N VAL A 24 -4.71 4.38 -12.74
CA VAL A 24 -4.08 5.71 -12.72
C VAL A 24 -2.77 5.66 -11.92
N MET A 25 -2.79 5.03 -10.75
CA MET A 25 -1.59 4.86 -9.95
C MET A 25 -0.55 4.00 -10.67
N ALA A 26 -0.94 2.87 -11.26
CA ALA A 26 -0.02 1.96 -11.94
C ALA A 26 0.72 2.68 -13.08
N ASN A 27 -0.01 3.43 -13.90
CA ASN A 27 0.54 4.18 -15.03
C ASN A 27 1.56 5.23 -14.56
N ILE A 28 1.22 6.06 -13.56
CA ILE A 28 2.15 7.09 -13.08
C ILE A 28 3.34 6.47 -12.33
N ALA A 29 3.13 5.38 -11.58
CA ALA A 29 4.21 4.65 -10.91
C ALA A 29 5.25 4.12 -11.90
N GLU A 30 4.83 3.62 -13.06
CA GLU A 30 5.73 3.16 -14.12
C GLU A 30 6.63 4.29 -14.64
N HIS A 31 6.05 5.48 -14.89
CA HIS A 31 6.83 6.64 -15.35
C HIS A 31 7.86 7.10 -14.32
N VAL A 32 7.50 7.07 -13.03
CA VAL A 32 8.37 7.50 -11.93
C VAL A 32 9.49 6.49 -11.65
N SER A 33 9.29 5.22 -11.96
CA SER A 33 10.23 4.13 -11.62
C SER A 33 10.96 3.52 -12.83
N LYS A 34 10.78 4.11 -14.03
CA LYS A 34 11.33 3.59 -15.30
C LYS A 34 12.84 3.38 -15.29
N ASP A 35 13.58 4.27 -14.61
CA ASP A 35 15.05 4.26 -14.56
C ASP A 35 15.59 3.59 -13.28
N VAL A 36 14.71 3.06 -12.43
CA VAL A 36 15.10 2.39 -11.19
C VAL A 36 15.55 0.97 -11.50
N ILE A 37 16.84 0.72 -11.32
CA ILE A 37 17.45 -0.61 -11.45
C ILE A 37 16.86 -1.54 -10.39
N ALA A 38 16.62 -2.80 -10.77
CA ALA A 38 16.17 -3.83 -9.85
C ALA A 38 17.12 -3.90 -8.64
N ALA A 39 16.57 -3.73 -7.43
CA ALA A 39 17.39 -3.67 -6.24
C ALA A 39 17.68 -5.07 -5.70
N ASP A 40 18.96 -5.41 -5.52
CA ASP A 40 19.35 -6.67 -4.88
C ASP A 40 18.93 -6.69 -3.41
N GLY A 41 18.26 -7.77 -2.96
CA GLY A 41 17.99 -8.07 -1.55
C GLY A 41 16.56 -8.51 -1.24
N GLU A 42 16.23 -8.60 0.05
CA GLU A 42 14.88 -9.00 0.48
C GLU A 42 13.84 -7.90 0.18
N ASN A 43 12.72 -8.31 -0.41
CA ASN A 43 11.55 -7.45 -0.63
C ASN A 43 11.06 -6.84 0.68
N ILE A 44 10.58 -5.61 0.62
CA ILE A 44 9.97 -4.84 1.69
C ILE A 44 8.52 -5.30 1.90
N LEU A 45 7.79 -5.49 0.81
CA LEU A 45 6.45 -6.05 0.82
C LEU A 45 6.50 -7.58 0.88
N LEU A 46 5.51 -8.17 1.57
CA LEU A 46 5.35 -9.63 1.61
C LEU A 46 5.03 -10.18 0.22
N LYS A 47 5.29 -11.46 0.01
CA LYS A 47 4.86 -12.14 -1.22
C LYS A 47 3.34 -11.99 -1.40
N HIS A 48 2.88 -11.81 -2.63
CA HIS A 48 1.44 -11.65 -2.93
C HIS A 48 0.61 -12.77 -2.28
N SER A 49 1.02 -14.03 -2.42
CA SER A 49 0.32 -15.19 -1.83
C SER A 49 0.14 -15.08 -0.30
N SER A 50 1.08 -14.44 0.40
CA SER A 50 1.01 -14.19 1.83
C SER A 50 0.11 -12.98 2.12
N PHE A 51 0.33 -11.88 1.40
CA PHE A 51 -0.44 -10.65 1.54
C PHE A 51 -1.93 -10.85 1.23
N ASP A 52 -2.28 -11.85 0.40
CA ASP A 52 -3.65 -12.27 0.13
C ASP A 52 -4.49 -12.55 1.38
N LYS A 53 -3.86 -13.12 2.41
CA LYS A 53 -4.53 -13.39 3.68
C LYS A 53 -4.89 -12.08 4.41
N ILE A 54 -4.07 -11.04 4.24
CA ILE A 54 -4.29 -9.70 4.78
C ILE A 54 -5.40 -9.00 3.97
N ARG A 55 -5.31 -8.97 2.63
CA ARG A 55 -6.24 -8.21 1.75
C ARG A 55 -7.70 -8.65 1.86
N LYS A 56 -7.92 -9.92 2.23
CA LYS A 56 -9.24 -10.50 2.53
C LYS A 56 -9.85 -9.98 3.84
N LYS A 57 -9.07 -9.40 4.75
CA LYS A 57 -9.52 -8.90 6.05
C LYS A 57 -9.50 -7.36 6.05
N LYS A 58 -10.68 -6.75 5.83
CA LYS A 58 -10.89 -5.28 5.76
C LYS A 58 -10.03 -4.48 6.74
N ASN A 59 -10.12 -4.77 8.05
CA ASN A 59 -9.41 -3.99 9.06
C ASN A 59 -7.88 -4.14 8.97
N LEU A 60 -7.37 -5.36 8.75
CA LEU A 60 -5.94 -5.59 8.64
C LEU A 60 -5.38 -4.92 7.39
N HIS A 61 -6.05 -5.14 6.26
CA HIS A 61 -5.69 -4.51 5.00
C HIS A 61 -5.64 -2.99 5.12
N SER A 62 -6.68 -2.38 5.70
CA SER A 62 -6.73 -0.92 5.91
C SER A 62 -5.59 -0.41 6.80
N CYS A 63 -5.25 -1.12 7.89
CA CYS A 63 -4.18 -0.71 8.78
C CYS A 63 -2.79 -0.86 8.13
N VAL A 64 -2.58 -1.90 7.33
CA VAL A 64 -1.32 -2.16 6.63
C VAL A 64 -1.15 -1.15 5.49
N LEU A 65 -2.19 -0.92 4.68
CA LEU A 65 -2.16 0.06 3.57
C LEU A 65 -1.79 1.47 4.04
N GLN A 66 -2.32 1.93 5.18
CA GLN A 66 -1.94 3.23 5.75
C GLN A 66 -0.42 3.34 5.95
N LYS A 67 0.24 2.26 6.38
CA LYS A 67 1.70 2.27 6.61
C LYS A 67 2.49 2.09 5.32
N ILE A 68 1.99 1.31 4.37
CA ILE A 68 2.57 1.19 3.04
C ILE A 68 2.53 2.55 2.34
N ILE A 69 1.35 3.16 2.20
CA ILE A 69 1.20 4.46 1.51
C ILE A 69 2.10 5.52 2.14
N ASN A 70 2.15 5.60 3.47
CA ASN A 70 3.04 6.55 4.15
C ASN A 70 4.53 6.30 3.87
N LEU A 71 4.98 5.04 3.82
CA LEU A 71 6.38 4.73 3.51
C LEU A 71 6.73 5.21 2.08
N PHE A 72 5.93 4.81 1.09
CA PHE A 72 6.19 5.13 -0.30
C PHE A 72 6.11 6.63 -0.56
N GLN A 73 5.11 7.32 0.00
CA GLN A 73 5.01 8.78 -0.09
C GLN A 73 6.22 9.48 0.53
N ASN A 74 6.70 9.04 1.71
CA ASN A 74 7.90 9.61 2.33
C ASN A 74 9.15 9.45 1.46
N VAL A 75 9.27 8.35 0.72
CA VAL A 75 10.38 8.15 -0.22
C VAL A 75 10.23 9.08 -1.42
N LEU A 76 9.05 9.16 -2.03
CA LEU A 76 8.78 10.05 -3.15
C LEU A 76 9.07 11.52 -2.81
N GLU A 77 8.70 11.97 -1.61
CA GLU A 77 8.98 13.34 -1.14
C GLU A 77 10.48 13.60 -0.91
N LYS A 78 11.25 12.56 -0.56
CA LYS A 78 12.71 12.65 -0.39
C LYS A 78 13.42 12.65 -1.74
N THR A 79 13.04 11.76 -2.66
CA THR A 79 13.68 11.62 -3.97
C THR A 79 13.38 12.81 -4.87
N ASN A 80 12.16 13.36 -4.84
CA ASN A 80 11.79 14.57 -5.60
C ASN A 80 12.63 15.80 -5.24
N LYS A 81 13.16 15.90 -4.01
CA LYS A 81 14.06 17.01 -3.63
C LYS A 81 15.45 16.91 -4.24
N ASN A 82 15.85 15.71 -4.63
CA ASN A 82 17.18 15.41 -5.18
C ASN A 82 17.18 15.40 -6.72
N ASP A 83 16.00 15.55 -7.35
CA ASP A 83 15.88 15.52 -8.80
C ASP A 83 16.26 16.89 -9.38
N VAL A 84 17.47 16.96 -9.96
CA VAL A 84 18.09 18.18 -10.49
C VAL A 84 17.50 18.56 -11.87
N HIS A 85 16.78 17.64 -12.52
CA HIS A 85 16.21 17.84 -13.85
C HIS A 85 14.75 18.31 -13.78
N LYS A 86 14.53 19.53 -13.30
CA LYS A 86 13.26 20.25 -13.47
C LYS A 86 13.19 20.86 -14.87
N GLU A 87 13.17 20.04 -15.91
CA GLU A 87 12.69 20.52 -17.21
C GLU A 87 11.17 20.58 -17.19
N GLU A 88 10.60 21.51 -17.96
CA GLU A 88 9.20 22.00 -17.96
C GLU A 88 8.12 20.96 -18.38
N GLY A 89 8.35 19.67 -18.12
CA GLY A 89 7.39 18.58 -18.31
C GLY A 89 6.51 18.33 -17.09
N LEU A 90 5.49 17.48 -17.28
CA LEU A 90 4.64 16.94 -16.21
C LEU A 90 5.53 16.30 -15.12
N ASN A 91 5.51 16.88 -13.92
CA ASN A 91 6.23 16.31 -12.78
C ASN A 91 5.45 15.10 -12.24
N HIS A 92 5.69 13.94 -12.84
CA HIS A 92 5.07 12.67 -12.45
C HIS A 92 5.34 12.29 -10.99
N HIS A 93 6.44 12.75 -10.40
CA HIS A 93 6.73 12.58 -8.98
C HIS A 93 5.70 13.32 -8.10
N LEU A 94 5.43 14.60 -8.38
CA LEU A 94 4.43 15.40 -7.66
C LEU A 94 3.02 14.84 -7.88
N GLU A 95 2.70 14.41 -9.10
CA GLU A 95 1.44 13.76 -9.43
C GLU A 95 1.26 12.46 -8.62
N LEU A 96 2.29 11.63 -8.53
CA LEU A 96 2.23 10.40 -7.75
C LEU A 96 2.09 10.67 -6.25
N ILE A 97 2.76 11.70 -5.71
CA ILE A 97 2.57 12.13 -4.33
C ILE A 97 1.10 12.54 -4.09
N HIS A 98 0.49 13.24 -5.05
CA HIS A 98 -0.93 13.60 -4.96
C HIS A 98 -1.84 12.36 -4.99
N ILE A 99 -1.58 11.42 -5.91
CA ILE A 99 -2.28 10.14 -5.98
C ILE A 99 -2.17 9.36 -4.66
N MET A 100 -0.99 9.30 -4.04
CA MET A 100 -0.79 8.65 -2.75
C MET A 100 -1.63 9.28 -1.64
N ASP A 101 -1.78 10.60 -1.63
CA ASP A 101 -2.65 11.28 -0.67
C ASP A 101 -4.14 10.95 -0.89
N GLN A 102 -4.59 10.93 -2.14
CA GLN A 102 -5.96 10.52 -2.48
C GLN A 102 -6.23 9.07 -2.05
N LEU A 103 -5.30 8.16 -2.33
CA LEU A 103 -5.35 6.77 -1.90
C LEU A 103 -5.44 6.65 -0.37
N ARG A 104 -4.60 7.38 0.37
CA ARG A 104 -4.64 7.43 1.83
C ARG A 104 -6.01 7.85 2.34
N ASN A 105 -6.61 8.86 1.71
CA ASN A 105 -7.95 9.31 2.04
C ASN A 105 -9.01 8.24 1.71
N CYS A 106 -8.79 7.40 0.71
CA CYS A 106 -9.69 6.29 0.36
C CYS A 106 -9.61 5.08 1.29
N VAL A 107 -8.56 4.91 2.11
CA VAL A 107 -8.46 3.79 3.06
C VAL A 107 -9.51 3.90 4.18
N TYR A 108 -10.11 2.77 4.60
CA TYR A 108 -11.04 2.77 5.73
C TYR A 108 -10.36 3.22 7.04
N LYS A 109 -10.97 4.19 7.73
CA LYS A 109 -10.49 4.67 9.03
C LYS A 109 -10.86 3.68 10.14
N THR A 110 -9.88 2.91 10.64
CA THR A 110 -10.06 1.95 11.74
C THR A 110 -9.23 2.34 12.97
N LYS A 111 -9.50 3.53 13.53
CA LYS A 111 -8.67 4.20 14.55
C LYS A 111 -8.24 3.30 15.73
N ASN A 112 -9.15 2.52 16.32
CA ASN A 112 -8.81 1.71 17.50
C ASN A 112 -8.16 0.35 17.16
N ARG A 113 -8.55 -0.28 16.04
CA ARG A 113 -8.03 -1.59 15.63
C ARG A 113 -6.59 -1.51 15.13
N CYS A 114 -6.22 -0.43 14.45
CA CYS A 114 -4.84 -0.24 13.99
C CYS A 114 -3.87 0.00 15.14
N LYS A 115 -4.28 0.73 16.19
CA LYS A 115 -3.42 1.01 17.36
C LYS A 115 -2.89 -0.26 18.00
N ASN A 116 -3.74 -1.27 18.22
CA ASN A 116 -3.31 -2.53 18.82
C ASN A 116 -2.36 -3.30 17.90
N LEU A 117 -2.66 -3.34 16.60
CA LEU A 117 -1.82 -4.00 15.61
C LEU A 117 -0.43 -3.35 15.51
N TYR A 118 -0.37 -2.01 15.51
CA TYR A 118 0.89 -1.26 15.50
C TYR A 118 1.70 -1.52 16.79
N LYS A 119 1.05 -1.51 17.96
CA LYS A 119 1.71 -1.85 19.23
C LYS A 119 2.28 -3.28 19.23
N MET A 120 1.60 -4.25 18.61
CA MET A 120 2.14 -5.61 18.47
C MET A 120 3.40 -5.61 17.62
N SER A 121 3.40 -4.90 16.48
CA SER A 121 4.61 -4.76 15.65
C SER A 121 5.76 -4.02 16.34
N ASP A 122 5.47 -3.20 17.35
CA ASP A 122 6.49 -2.49 18.12
C ASP A 122 7.13 -3.35 19.21
N LYS A 123 6.37 -4.25 19.83
CA LYS A 123 6.82 -5.09 20.95
C LYS A 123 7.55 -6.35 20.51
N THR A 124 7.20 -6.90 19.35
CA THR A 124 7.85 -8.10 18.82
C THR A 124 9.19 -7.69 18.20
N THR A 125 10.25 -7.66 19.00
CA THR A 125 11.62 -7.30 18.56
C THR A 125 12.32 -8.46 17.85
N THR A 126 11.82 -9.68 18.01
CA THR A 126 12.35 -10.87 17.37
C THR A 126 11.86 -10.94 15.93
N PRO A 127 12.73 -11.08 14.91
CA PRO A 127 12.31 -11.59 13.62
C PRO A 127 11.53 -12.87 13.90
N PHE A 128 10.30 -12.99 13.39
CA PHE A 128 9.48 -14.19 13.63
C PHE A 128 10.37 -15.42 13.44
N PRO A 129 10.57 -16.25 14.47
CA PRO A 129 11.53 -17.35 14.41
C PRO A 129 11.04 -18.33 13.35
N MET A 130 11.83 -18.60 12.30
CA MET A 130 11.75 -19.73 11.34
C MET A 130 10.38 -20.19 10.81
N ILE A 131 9.28 -19.47 11.05
CA ILE A 131 7.96 -19.81 10.57
C ILE A 131 7.87 -19.24 9.16
N SER A 132 7.78 -20.13 8.17
CA SER A 132 7.52 -19.73 6.79
C SER A 132 6.24 -18.87 6.73
N GLU A 133 6.25 -17.78 5.94
CA GLU A 133 5.08 -16.93 5.70
C GLU A 133 3.82 -17.74 5.32
N LYS A 134 4.02 -18.88 4.63
CA LYS A 134 2.95 -19.80 4.23
C LYS A 134 2.13 -20.30 5.42
N ASN A 135 2.76 -20.52 6.57
CA ASN A 135 2.13 -21.06 7.78
C ASN A 135 1.58 -19.97 8.70
N MET A 136 1.91 -18.71 8.45
CA MET A 136 1.39 -17.60 9.24
C MET A 136 -0.07 -17.30 8.93
N ASN A 137 -0.82 -16.92 9.96
CA ASN A 137 -2.18 -16.40 9.82
C ASN A 137 -2.18 -14.90 9.41
N ALA A 138 -3.35 -14.37 9.07
CA ALA A 138 -3.47 -12.99 8.58
C ALA A 138 -2.97 -11.91 9.58
N ASN A 139 -3.15 -12.13 10.89
CA ASN A 139 -2.66 -11.19 11.91
C ASN A 139 -1.13 -11.22 12.01
N GLN A 140 -0.55 -12.42 12.04
CA GLN A 140 0.91 -12.60 12.06
C GLN A 140 1.55 -11.96 10.82
N LEU A 141 0.97 -12.18 9.64
CA LEU A 141 1.45 -11.56 8.40
C LEU A 141 1.30 -10.04 8.41
N ALA A 142 0.21 -9.51 8.95
CA ALA A 142 0.04 -8.06 9.08
C ALA A 142 1.10 -7.46 10.04
N VAL A 143 1.38 -8.12 11.16
CA VAL A 143 2.46 -7.71 12.10
C VAL A 143 3.83 -7.78 11.41
N LEU A 144 4.14 -8.87 10.70
CA LEU A 144 5.38 -9.04 9.96
C LEU A 144 5.57 -7.94 8.90
N GLN A 145 4.54 -7.66 8.09
CA GLN A 145 4.58 -6.58 7.10
C GLN A 145 4.87 -5.24 7.77
N LEU A 146 4.22 -4.93 8.90
CA LEU A 146 4.44 -3.69 9.64
C LEU A 146 5.84 -3.58 10.22
N GLN A 147 6.43 -4.69 10.69
CA GLN A 147 7.82 -4.73 11.13
C GLN A 147 8.79 -4.46 9.99
N LYS A 148 8.57 -5.07 8.81
CA LYS A 148 9.37 -4.81 7.60
C LYS A 148 9.32 -3.33 7.22
N LEU A 149 8.13 -2.74 7.14
CA LEU A 149 7.94 -1.31 6.85
C LEU A 149 8.64 -0.41 7.88
N LYS A 150 8.59 -0.76 9.17
CA LYS A 150 9.26 -0.02 10.24
C LYS A 150 10.78 -0.10 10.13
N SER A 151 11.32 -1.29 9.82
CA SER A 151 12.76 -1.50 9.62
C SER A 151 13.27 -0.62 8.47
N VAL A 152 12.56 -0.62 7.34
CA VAL A 152 12.85 0.25 6.19
C VAL A 152 12.74 1.72 6.56
N SER A 153 11.68 2.12 7.28
CA SER A 153 11.47 3.50 7.73
C SER A 153 12.66 4.06 8.51
N LYS A 154 13.32 3.23 9.35
CA LYS A 154 14.51 3.61 10.13
C LYS A 154 15.76 3.84 9.26
N ARG A 155 15.80 3.27 8.05
CA ARG A 155 16.94 3.30 7.12
C ARG A 155 16.64 4.13 5.87
N LEU A 156 15.61 4.97 5.89
CA LEU A 156 15.18 5.78 4.75
C LEU A 156 16.21 6.81 4.26
N ASN A 157 17.26 7.11 5.02
CA ASN A 157 18.32 7.99 4.58
C ASN A 157 19.37 7.28 3.71
N HIS A 158 19.37 5.94 3.65
CA HIS A 158 20.26 5.18 2.78
C HIS A 158 19.68 5.12 1.36
N VAL A 159 20.50 5.48 0.37
CA VAL A 159 20.11 5.51 -1.06
C VAL A 159 19.58 4.15 -1.51
N GLN A 160 20.29 3.06 -1.21
CA GLN A 160 19.86 1.69 -1.53
C GLN A 160 18.47 1.33 -0.97
N THR A 161 18.13 1.85 0.21
CA THR A 161 16.79 1.64 0.79
C THR A 161 15.72 2.39 -0.01
N GLN A 162 16.02 3.61 -0.44
CA GLN A 162 15.12 4.41 -1.27
C GLN A 162 14.92 3.76 -2.63
N GLU A 163 16.00 3.36 -3.30
CA GLU A 163 15.97 2.65 -4.58
C GLU A 163 15.11 1.39 -4.51
N ARG A 164 15.25 0.58 -3.45
CA ARG A 164 14.41 -0.62 -3.27
C ARG A 164 12.92 -0.29 -3.09
N VAL A 165 12.59 0.76 -2.35
CA VAL A 165 11.19 1.22 -2.24
C VAL A 165 10.68 1.68 -3.61
N MET A 166 11.50 2.40 -4.38
CA MET A 166 11.14 2.87 -5.72
C MET A 166 11.02 1.73 -6.74
N ASP A 167 11.77 0.64 -6.58
CA ASP A 167 11.64 -0.54 -7.44
C ASP A 167 10.33 -1.28 -7.16
N GLU A 168 9.98 -1.48 -5.88
CA GLU A 168 8.71 -2.12 -5.51
C GLU A 168 7.47 -1.27 -5.83
N LEU A 169 7.64 0.04 -6.08
CA LEU A 169 6.56 0.97 -6.46
C LEU A 169 5.82 0.50 -7.72
N LYS A 170 6.55 -0.08 -8.69
CA LYS A 170 6.01 -0.68 -9.93
C LYS A 170 4.86 -1.65 -9.65
N SER A 171 5.01 -2.43 -8.59
CA SER A 171 4.07 -3.49 -8.19
C SER A 171 3.08 -3.08 -7.10
N LEU A 172 3.19 -1.87 -6.56
CA LEU A 172 2.46 -1.47 -5.36
C LEU A 172 0.93 -1.50 -5.54
N HIS A 173 0.43 -1.19 -6.73
CA HIS A 173 -1.00 -1.23 -7.06
C HIS A 173 -1.63 -2.62 -6.81
N LEU A 174 -0.85 -3.71 -6.96
CA LEU A 174 -1.30 -5.08 -6.71
C LEU A 174 -1.61 -5.35 -5.23
N TYR A 175 -0.94 -4.64 -4.32
CA TYR A 175 -1.18 -4.71 -2.88
C TYR A 175 -2.40 -3.89 -2.45
N MET A 176 -2.85 -2.98 -3.29
CA MET A 176 -4.01 -2.13 -3.01
C MET A 176 -5.34 -2.82 -3.33
N GLN A 177 -5.32 -3.80 -4.23
CA GLN A 177 -6.50 -4.59 -4.54
C GLN A 177 -7.02 -5.35 -3.30
N GLY A 178 -8.23 -5.07 -2.85
CA GLY A 178 -8.89 -5.81 -1.77
C GLY A 178 -9.82 -4.98 -0.89
N LYS A 179 -10.14 -5.48 0.31
CA LYS A 179 -11.20 -4.92 1.18
C LYS A 179 -10.76 -3.70 2.01
N GLY A 180 -9.62 -3.08 1.72
CA GLY A 180 -8.99 -2.05 2.55
C GLY A 180 -9.44 -0.62 2.20
N PHE A 181 -9.93 -0.42 0.98
CA PHE A 181 -10.44 0.87 0.51
C PHE A 181 -11.94 0.99 0.68
N ARG A 182 -12.39 2.23 0.88
CA ARG A 182 -13.80 2.62 0.81
C ARG A 182 -14.31 2.36 -0.61
N LYS A 183 -15.62 2.13 -0.71
CA LYS A 183 -16.34 2.11 -1.98
C LYS A 183 -16.96 3.49 -2.22
N ASN A 184 -17.15 3.88 -3.47
CA ASN A 184 -17.72 5.17 -3.82
C ASN A 184 -19.23 5.17 -3.54
N THR A 185 -19.67 5.75 -2.43
CA THR A 185 -21.10 5.79 -2.04
C THR A 185 -21.87 6.95 -2.67
N ARG A 186 -21.37 7.53 -3.78
CA ARG A 186 -22.03 8.67 -4.45
C ARG A 186 -23.32 8.29 -5.20
N MET A 187 -23.65 7.00 -5.32
CA MET A 187 -24.89 6.55 -5.99
C MET A 187 -26.06 6.23 -5.04
N THR A 188 -25.96 6.57 -3.74
CA THR A 188 -27.02 6.30 -2.74
C THR A 188 -27.72 7.57 -2.23
N LYS A 189 -27.70 8.66 -3.00
CA LYS A 189 -28.48 9.86 -2.69
C LYS A 189 -29.27 10.30 -3.91
N GLU A 190 -30.43 9.67 -4.09
CA GLU A 190 -31.65 10.23 -4.67
C GLU A 190 -32.83 9.42 -4.14
#